data_AF-A0A540VMK5-F1
#
_entry.id   AF-A0A540VMK5-F1
#
_cell.length_a   1.000
_cell.length_b   1.000
_cell.length_c   1.000
_cell.angle_alpha   90.00
_cell.angle_beta   90.00
_cell.angle_gamma   90.00
#
_symmetry.space_group_name_H-M   'P 1'
#
loop_
_entity.id
_entity.type
_entity.pdbx_description
1 polymer ?
#
loop_
_entity_poly.entity_id
_entity_poly.type
_entity_poly.pdbx_seq_one_letter_code
_entity_poly.pdbx_strand_id
1 'polypeptide(L)'
;MTVPKRFGVLRFFGTLLKVLAWIVLVLSVLGAIGVAVAGNMMTNLIGGAATGDAGNLLTAGGGIVGGLLLLVGGLFYFLVLYVSGESIHLQLAVEENTRLTAALLLKMHQEGQTESTSTYGGGAGFANEPYES
;
A
#
# COMPACT_ATOMS: atom_id res chain seq x y z
N MET A 1 8.51 1.37 -25.91
CA MET A 1 7.77 2.59 -25.53
C MET A 1 7.64 2.59 -24.02
N THR A 2 8.35 3.47 -23.30
CA THR A 2 8.24 3.55 -21.84
C THR A 2 7.26 4.66 -21.48
N VAL A 3 6.13 4.29 -20.86
CA VAL A 3 5.15 5.25 -20.39
C VAL A 3 5.77 6.08 -19.25
N PRO A 4 5.71 7.42 -19.29
CA PRO A 4 6.30 8.26 -18.24
C PRO A 4 5.67 7.97 -16.87
N LYS A 5 6.53 7.73 -15.87
CA LYS A 5 6.15 7.50 -14.47
C LYS A 5 5.61 8.80 -13.88
N ARG A 6 4.29 8.90 -13.71
CA ARG A 6 3.61 10.12 -13.23
C ARG A 6 3.20 10.12 -11.76
N PHE A 7 3.63 9.13 -10.96
CA PHE A 7 3.16 8.98 -9.58
C PHE A 7 4.25 8.75 -8.52
N GLY A 8 5.44 9.34 -8.71
CA GLY A 8 6.51 9.24 -7.71
C GLY A 8 6.09 9.75 -6.32
N VAL A 9 5.36 10.86 -6.29
CA VAL A 9 4.85 11.48 -5.04
C VAL A 9 3.84 10.58 -4.32
N LEU A 10 2.92 9.96 -5.06
CA LEU A 10 1.91 9.09 -4.44
C LEU A 10 2.52 7.80 -3.89
N ARG A 11 3.54 7.26 -4.59
CA ARG A 11 4.35 6.13 -4.10
C ARG A 11 5.10 6.48 -2.82
N PHE A 12 5.62 7.71 -2.73
CA PHE A 12 6.25 8.22 -1.51
C PHE A 12 5.25 8.30 -0.35
N PHE A 13 4.05 8.83 -0.57
CA PHE A 13 3.00 8.85 0.45
C PHE A 13 2.59 7.44 0.92
N GLY A 14 2.47 6.49 -0.01
CA GLY A 14 2.21 5.08 0.34
C GLY A 14 3.31 4.49 1.22
N THR A 15 4.58 4.76 0.94
CA THR A 15 5.69 4.34 1.81
C THR A 15 5.72 5.09 3.15
N LEU A 16 5.41 6.39 3.14
CA LEU A 16 5.39 7.23 4.34
C LEU A 16 4.33 6.74 5.33
N LEU A 17 3.13 6.41 4.85
CA LEU A 17 2.06 5.84 5.68
C LEU A 17 2.49 4.53 6.34
N LYS A 18 3.21 3.66 5.61
CA LYS A 18 3.75 2.41 6.18
C LYS A 18 4.80 2.68 7.26
N VAL A 19 5.68 3.65 7.06
CA VAL A 19 6.67 4.06 8.07
C VAL A 19 5.97 4.61 9.31
N LEU A 20 4.98 5.49 9.14
CA LEU A 20 4.17 6.01 10.24
C LEU A 20 3.42 4.91 10.98
N ALA A 21 2.89 3.91 10.27
CA ALA A 21 2.26 2.76 10.88
C ALA A 21 3.24 2.04 11.82
N TRP A 22 4.46 1.72 11.34
CA TRP A 22 5.47 1.09 12.19
C TRP A 22 5.85 1.93 13.42
N ILE A 23 5.96 3.25 13.28
CA ILE A 23 6.21 4.15 14.41
C ILE A 23 5.07 4.04 15.44
N VAL A 24 3.82 4.12 14.99
CA VAL A 24 2.62 3.99 15.83
C VAL A 24 2.60 2.65 16.55
N LEU A 25 2.94 1.55 15.86
CA LEU A 25 2.99 0.22 16.47
C LEU A 25 4.01 0.19 17.61
N VAL A 26 5.24 0.67 17.37
CA VAL A 26 6.30 0.72 18.39
C VAL A 26 5.85 1.58 19.57
N LEU A 27 5.28 2.76 19.32
CA LEU A 27 4.77 3.64 20.38
C LEU A 27 3.64 2.98 21.18
N SER A 28 2.76 2.21 20.54
CA SER A 28 1.70 1.49 21.24
C SER A 28 2.24 0.39 22.14
N VAL A 29 3.27 -0.34 21.70
CA VAL A 29 3.92 -1.38 22.50
C VAL A 29 4.63 -0.76 23.70
N LEU A 30 5.43 0.28 23.48
CA LEU A 30 6.12 1.00 24.55
C LEU A 30 5.14 1.66 25.53
N GLY A 31 4.07 2.26 25.01
CA GLY A 31 3.00 2.85 25.80
C GLY A 31 2.28 1.80 26.66
N ALA A 32 1.96 0.63 26.10
CA ALA A 32 1.31 -0.45 26.83
C ALA A 32 2.17 -0.96 28.00
N ILE A 33 3.47 -1.15 27.75
CA ILE A 33 4.43 -1.52 28.80
C ILE A 33 4.52 -0.40 29.86
N GLY A 34 4.62 0.86 29.42
CA GLY A 34 4.69 2.01 30.31
C GLY A 34 3.48 2.12 31.24
N VAL A 35 2.27 1.93 30.71
CA VAL A 35 1.02 1.95 31.48
C VAL A 35 0.96 0.78 32.47
N ALA A 36 1.36 -0.43 32.05
CA ALA A 36 1.37 -1.60 32.93
C ALA A 36 2.37 -1.47 34.09
N VAL A 37 3.56 -0.92 33.83
CA VAL A 37 4.58 -0.66 34.86
C VAL A 37 4.13 0.46 35.80
N ALA A 38 3.60 1.56 35.26
CA ALA A 38 3.10 2.69 36.04
C ALA A 38 1.98 2.27 37.01
N GLY A 39 1.03 1.43 36.56
CA GLY A 39 -0.03 0.92 37.43
C GLY A 39 0.49 0.07 38.60
N ASN A 40 1.55 -0.72 38.38
CA ASN A 40 2.19 -1.48 39.46
C ASN A 40 2.93 -0.57 40.46
N MET A 41 3.70 0.40 39.97
CA MET A 41 4.40 1.37 40.83
C MET A 41 3.41 2.17 41.68
N MET A 42 2.31 2.62 41.07
CA MET A 42 1.27 3.38 41.75
C MET A 42 0.58 2.55 42.85
N THR A 43 0.34 1.25 42.61
CA THR A 43 -0.20 0.34 43.64
C THR A 43 0.69 0.27 44.88
N ASN A 44 2.01 0.20 44.67
CA ASN A 44 2.99 0.16 45.76
C ASN A 44 3.07 1.48 46.52
N LEU A 45 2.87 2.63 45.86
CA LEU A 45 2.90 3.95 46.51
C LEU A 45 1.66 4.23 47.37
N ILE A 46 0.47 3.89 46.87
CA ILE A 46 -0.79 4.19 47.57
C ILE A 46 -1.20 3.05 48.53
N GLY A 47 -0.41 1.97 48.60
CA GLY A 47 -0.63 0.87 49.56
C GLY A 47 -1.97 0.15 49.43
N GLY A 48 -2.58 0.15 48.23
CA GLY A 48 -3.91 -0.43 48.01
C GLY A 48 -5.07 0.36 48.65
N ALA A 49 -4.84 1.56 49.20
CA ALA A 49 -5.88 2.40 49.81
C ALA A 49 -6.81 3.07 48.78
N ALA A 50 -6.55 2.88 47.49
CA ALA A 50 -7.37 3.41 46.40
C ALA A 50 -8.66 2.58 46.24
N THR A 51 -9.60 2.76 47.17
CA THR A 51 -10.89 2.08 47.17
C THR A 51 -11.90 2.88 46.34
N GLY A 52 -12.25 2.39 45.15
CA GLY A 52 -13.24 2.98 44.24
C GLY A 52 -12.88 2.72 42.78
N ASP A 53 -13.82 2.94 41.84
CA ASP A 53 -13.62 2.66 40.41
C ASP A 53 -12.41 3.42 39.82
N ALA A 54 -12.24 4.70 40.21
CA ALA A 54 -11.09 5.50 39.83
C ALA A 54 -9.78 4.99 40.45
N GLY A 55 -9.83 4.45 41.66
CA GLY A 55 -8.68 3.84 42.32
C GLY A 55 -8.26 2.53 41.66
N ASN A 56 -9.24 1.72 41.24
CA ASN A 56 -9.01 0.44 40.59
C ASN A 56 -8.34 0.62 39.22
N LEU A 57 -8.70 1.68 38.48
CA LEU A 57 -8.06 2.06 37.21
C LEU A 57 -6.58 2.46 37.39
N LEU A 58 -6.22 3.01 38.54
CA LEU A 58 -4.87 3.48 38.87
C LEU A 58 -3.97 2.40 39.49
N THR A 59 -4.54 1.24 39.83
CA THR A 59 -3.80 0.11 40.40
C THR A 59 -3.24 -0.83 39.31
N ALA A 60 -2.53 -1.88 39.71
CA ALA A 60 -1.93 -2.87 38.84
C ALA A 60 -2.95 -3.52 37.90
N GLY A 61 -4.16 -3.81 38.39
CA GLY A 61 -5.25 -4.36 37.57
C GLY A 61 -5.66 -3.40 36.45
N GLY A 62 -5.86 -2.12 36.78
CA GLY A 62 -6.18 -1.07 35.80
C GLY A 62 -5.03 -0.81 34.82
N GLY A 63 -3.77 -0.84 35.28
CA GLY A 63 -2.59 -0.71 34.42
C GLY A 63 -2.47 -1.84 33.40
N ILE A 64 -2.76 -3.09 33.79
CA ILE A 64 -2.74 -4.23 32.86
C ILE A 64 -3.87 -4.10 31.83
N VAL A 65 -5.10 -3.84 32.27
CA VAL A 65 -6.25 -3.70 31.37
C VAL A 65 -6.07 -2.50 30.44
N GLY A 66 -5.63 -1.36 30.97
CA GLY A 66 -5.33 -0.15 30.20
C GLY A 66 -4.21 -0.37 29.19
N GLY A 67 -3.13 -1.05 29.59
CA GLY A 67 -2.04 -1.42 28.68
C GLY A 67 -2.52 -2.35 27.56
N LEU A 68 -3.37 -3.33 27.87
CA LEU A 68 -3.94 -4.24 26.88
C LEU A 68 -4.88 -3.52 25.90
N LEU A 69 -5.76 -2.63 26.39
CA LEU A 69 -6.63 -1.81 25.54
C LEU A 69 -5.82 -0.89 24.63
N LEU A 70 -4.75 -0.27 25.16
CA LEU A 70 -3.84 0.57 24.39
C LEU A 70 -3.13 -0.24 23.30
N LEU A 71 -2.64 -1.43 23.64
CA LEU A 71 -1.99 -2.33 22.68
C LEU A 71 -2.95 -2.76 21.56
N VAL A 72 -4.16 -3.18 21.92
CA VAL A 72 -5.17 -3.62 20.94
C VAL A 72 -5.61 -2.45 20.07
N GLY A 73 -5.90 -1.29 20.66
CA GLY A 73 -6.25 -0.08 19.91
C GLY A 73 -5.13 0.39 18.99
N GLY A 74 -3.88 0.35 19.47
CA GLY A 74 -2.69 0.65 18.69
C GLY A 74 -2.47 -0.32 17.53
N LEU A 75 -2.72 -1.62 17.74
CA LEU A 75 -2.65 -2.64 16.69
C LEU A 75 -3.71 -2.41 15.61
N PHE A 76 -4.95 -2.10 16.00
CA PHE A 76 -5.99 -1.75 15.03
C PHE A 76 -5.63 -0.48 14.25
N TYR A 77 -5.13 0.55 14.92
CA TYR A 77 -4.72 1.79 14.27
C TYR A 77 -3.53 1.59 13.32
N PHE A 78 -2.55 0.76 13.73
CA PHE A 78 -1.46 0.28 12.87
C PHE A 78 -2.00 -0.39 11.59
N LEU A 79 -2.93 -1.33 11.72
CA LEU A 79 -3.51 -2.03 10.58
C LEU A 79 -4.20 -1.08 9.60
N VAL A 80 -4.99 -0.13 10.11
CA VAL A 80 -5.67 0.86 9.27
C VAL A 80 -4.66 1.70 8.48
N LEU A 81 -3.60 2.21 9.14
CA LEU A 81 -2.56 2.99 8.48
C LEU A 81 -1.78 2.17 7.46
N TYR A 82 -1.39 0.94 7.82
CA TYR A 82 -0.62 0.06 6.96
C TYR A 82 -1.39 -0.34 5.70
N VAL A 83 -2.64 -0.78 5.87
CA VAL A 83 -3.52 -1.17 4.75
C VAL A 83 -3.82 0.03 3.86
N SER A 84 -4.02 1.22 4.43
CA SER A 84 -4.17 2.45 3.65
C SER A 84 -2.95 2.72 2.76
N GLY A 85 -1.73 2.61 3.30
CA GLY A 85 -0.49 2.72 2.53
C GLY A 85 -0.37 1.66 1.44
N GLU A 86 -0.76 0.41 1.71
CA GLU A 86 -0.72 -0.69 0.74
C GLU A 86 -1.77 -0.54 -0.37
N SER A 87 -2.95 -0.02 -0.04
CA SER A 87 -4.02 0.24 -1.01
C SER A 87 -3.59 1.22 -2.10
N ILE A 88 -2.80 2.23 -1.74
CA ILE A 88 -2.24 3.21 -2.69
C ILE A 88 -1.28 2.51 -3.65
N HIS A 89 -0.38 1.66 -3.13
CA HIS A 89 0.56 0.91 -3.97
C HIS A 89 -0.16 -0.06 -4.91
N LEU A 90 -1.22 -0.72 -4.44
CA LEU A 90 -2.05 -1.60 -5.27
C LEU A 90 -2.75 -0.84 -6.40
N GLN A 91 -3.36 0.31 -6.11
CA GLN A 91 -4.02 1.14 -7.14
C GLN A 91 -3.02 1.60 -8.21
N LEU A 92 -1.82 2.04 -7.78
CA LEU A 92 -0.75 2.43 -8.69
C LEU A 92 -0.29 1.27 -9.58
N ALA A 93 -0.13 0.07 -9.00
CA ALA A 93 0.26 -1.12 -9.76
C ALA A 93 -0.82 -1.52 -10.78
N VAL A 94 -2.10 -1.43 -10.42
CA VAL A 94 -3.23 -1.68 -11.34
C VAL A 94 -3.22 -0.69 -12.51
N GLU A 95 -2.97 0.59 -12.24
CA GLU A 95 -2.90 1.59 -13.30
C GLU A 95 -1.70 1.37 -14.23
N GLU A 96 -0.52 1.10 -13.67
CA GLU A 96 0.69 0.81 -14.46
C GLU A 96 0.46 -0.41 -15.37
N ASN A 97 -0.13 -1.49 -14.86
CA ASN A 97 -0.45 -2.68 -15.65
C ASN A 97 -1.48 -2.40 -16.76
N THR A 98 -2.49 -1.58 -16.48
CA THR A 98 -3.51 -1.22 -17.48
C THR A 98 -2.91 -0.43 -18.64
N ARG A 99 -2.00 0.51 -18.36
CA ARG A 99 -1.31 1.27 -19.41
C ARG A 99 -0.36 0.45 -20.25
N LEU A 100 0.38 -0.48 -19.62
CA LEU A 100 1.25 -1.40 -20.33
C LEU A 100 0.44 -2.30 -21.26
N THR A 101 -0.71 -2.79 -20.81
CA THR A 101 -1.62 -3.59 -21.62
C THR A 101 -2.16 -2.79 -22.81
N ALA A 102 -2.61 -1.56 -22.60
CA ALA A 102 -3.07 -0.69 -23.68
C ALA A 102 -1.96 -0.39 -24.72
N ALA A 103 -0.74 -0.12 -24.26
CA ALA A 103 0.40 0.12 -25.14
C ALA A 103 0.77 -1.14 -25.95
N LEU A 104 0.71 -2.31 -25.34
CA LEU A 104 0.97 -3.59 -26.01
C LEU A 104 -0.11 -3.91 -27.05
N LEU A 105 -1.39 -3.70 -26.74
CA LEU A 105 -2.50 -3.90 -27.68
C LEU A 105 -2.40 -2.96 -28.89
N LEU A 106 -2.07 -1.69 -28.66
CA LEU A 106 -1.84 -0.73 -29.75
C LEU A 106 -0.67 -1.14 -30.65
N LYS A 107 0.44 -1.61 -30.06
CA LYS A 107 1.60 -2.11 -30.81
C LYS A 107 1.21 -3.31 -31.68
N MET A 108 0.50 -4.29 -31.14
CA MET A 108 0.02 -5.45 -31.89
C MET A 108 -0.91 -5.04 -33.04
N HIS A 109 -1.80 -4.05 -32.82
CA HIS A 109 -2.69 -3.55 -33.87
C HIS A 109 -1.94 -2.85 -34.99
N GLN A 110 -0.90 -2.07 -34.67
CA GLN A 110 -0.03 -1.44 -35.66
C GLN A 110 0.75 -2.48 -36.47
N GLU A 111 1.34 -3.49 -35.81
CA GLU A 111 2.07 -4.58 -36.47
C GLU A 111 1.17 -5.36 -37.45
N GLY A 112 -0.07 -5.70 -37.06
CA GLY A 112 -1.03 -6.38 -37.93
C GLY A 112 -1.45 -5.59 -39.18
N GLN A 113 -1.56 -4.26 -39.09
CA GLN A 113 -1.84 -3.41 -40.26
C GLN A 113 -0.63 -3.30 -41.22
N THR A 114 0.59 -3.43 -40.69
CA THR A 114 1.81 -3.36 -41.50
C THR A 114 1.97 -4.60 -42.39
N GLU A 115 1.57 -5.78 -41.89
CA GLU A 115 1.55 -7.05 -42.66
C GLU A 115 0.43 -7.09 -43.73
N SER A 116 -0.75 -6.52 -43.45
CA SER A 116 -1.82 -6.46 -44.46
C SER A 116 -1.50 -5.51 -45.62
N THR A 117 -0.78 -4.42 -45.35
CA THR A 117 -0.41 -3.42 -46.38
C THR A 117 0.70 -3.91 -47.30
N SER A 118 1.62 -4.75 -46.80
CA SER A 118 2.71 -5.34 -47.59
C SER A 118 2.25 -6.48 -48.51
N THR A 119 1.10 -7.10 -48.25
CA THR A 119 0.57 -8.21 -49.06
C THR A 119 -0.16 -7.76 -50.34
N TYR A 120 -0.63 -6.51 -50.41
CA TYR A 120 -1.35 -5.97 -51.60
C TYR A 120 -0.58 -4.89 -52.38
N GLY A 121 0.63 -4.49 -51.94
CA GLY A 121 1.44 -3.42 -52.55
C GLY A 121 2.62 -3.89 -53.42
N GLY A 122 2.79 -5.19 -53.63
CA GLY A 122 3.87 -5.79 -54.44
C GLY A 122 3.48 -6.17 -55.88
N GLY A 123 2.28 -5.80 -56.33
CA GLY A 123 1.77 -6.09 -57.67
C GLY A 123 2.20 -5.09 -58.75
N ALA A 124 3.48 -4.71 -58.78
CA ALA A 124 4.09 -4.05 -59.93
C ALA A 124 4.83 -5.11 -60.75
N GLY A 125 4.08 -5.99 -61.42
CA GLY A 125 4.65 -7.17 -62.08
C GLY A 125 3.89 -7.69 -63.29
N PHE A 126 2.95 -6.94 -63.85
CA PHE A 126 2.40 -7.20 -65.20
C PHE A 126 2.77 -6.04 -66.12
N ALA A 127 4.09 -5.82 -66.25
CA ALA A 127 4.62 -5.05 -67.35
C ALA A 127 4.67 -5.97 -68.57
N ASN A 128 3.73 -5.76 -69.49
CA ASN A 128 3.86 -5.95 -70.93
C ASN A 128 4.68 -7.19 -71.37
N GLU A 129 4.00 -8.30 -71.62
CA GLU A 129 4.56 -9.29 -72.56
C GLU A 129 4.42 -8.71 -73.98
N PRO A 130 5.51 -8.39 -74.69
CA PRO A 130 5.42 -8.08 -76.11
C PRO A 130 5.14 -9.39 -76.85
N TYR A 131 4.01 -9.44 -77.54
CA TYR A 131 3.74 -10.46 -78.55
C TYR A 131 4.77 -10.29 -79.68
N GLU A 132 5.79 -11.15 -79.71
CA GLU A 132 6.63 -11.32 -80.89
C GLU A 132 5.83 -12.05 -81.99
N SER A 133 6.08 -11.60 -83.22
CA SER A 133 5.37 -11.81 -84.49
C SER A 133 5.16 -13.24 -84.94
#